data_AF-A0A517XNB4-F1
#
_entry.id   AF-A0A517XNB4-F1
#
_cell.length_a   1.000
_cell.length_b   1.000
_cell.length_c   1.000
_cell.angle_alpha   90.00
_cell.angle_beta   90.00
_cell.angle_gamma   90.00
#
_symmetry.space_group_name_H-M   'P 1'
#
loop_
_entity.id
_entity.type
_entity.pdbx_description
1 polymer ?
#
loop_
_entity_poly.entity_id
_entity_poly.type
_entity_poly.pdbx_seq_one_letter_code
_entity_poly.pdbx_strand_id
1 'polypeptide(L)'
;MAMKIVIVEDNADRQAVMRRLLADRFYTFDLRFFDNAPDAIAFLAVHLPDTILVALDNDLDLKPGPDGRGIDQGEGRQVAEFLAARPPACPVVIHTTNSPAAGAMEEALRCAGWKTRRVIPFDDMAWIESDWFPAVRRAIVGPVRKARQPRSQP
;
A
#
# COMPACT_ATOMS: atom_id res chain seq x y z
N MET A 1 5.81 17.48 9.79
CA MET A 1 6.71 16.67 8.93
C MET A 1 6.09 16.57 7.54
N ALA A 2 6.86 16.23 6.51
CA ALA A 2 6.29 15.95 5.19
C ALA A 2 5.44 14.68 5.26
N MET A 3 4.24 14.73 4.66
CA MET A 3 3.34 13.59 4.53
C MET A 3 3.92 12.55 3.58
N LYS A 4 3.66 11.27 3.83
CA LYS A 4 4.34 10.14 3.19
C LYS A 4 3.39 9.28 2.37
N ILE A 5 3.86 8.83 1.22
CA ILE A 5 3.25 7.73 0.46
C ILE A 5 4.19 6.53 0.58
N VAL A 6 3.69 5.44 1.14
CA VAL A 6 4.46 4.20 1.33
C VAL A 6 4.03 3.18 0.30
N ILE A 7 4.99 2.55 -0.38
CA ILE A 7 4.76 1.52 -1.40
C ILE A 7 5.62 0.30 -1.08
N VAL A 8 5.00 -0.86 -1.06
CA VAL A 8 5.66 -2.16 -1.01
C VAL A 8 5.53 -2.80 -2.38
N GLU A 9 6.65 -2.87 -3.12
CA GLU A 9 6.78 -3.36 -4.50
C GLU A 9 8.29 -3.58 -4.73
N ASP A 10 8.71 -4.79 -5.07
CA ASP A 10 10.12 -5.16 -5.20
C ASP A 10 10.63 -5.09 -6.65
N ASN A 11 9.73 -5.10 -7.64
CA ASN A 11 10.12 -5.00 -9.03
C ASN A 11 10.59 -3.57 -9.38
N ALA A 12 11.88 -3.44 -9.70
CA ALA A 12 12.50 -2.14 -9.98
C ALA A 12 11.87 -1.39 -11.18
N ASP A 13 11.44 -2.11 -12.22
CA ASP A 13 10.82 -1.50 -13.40
C ASP A 13 9.44 -0.93 -13.07
N ARG A 14 8.63 -1.68 -12.31
CA ARG A 14 7.34 -1.20 -11.80
C ARG A 14 7.53 0.00 -10.88
N GLN A 15 8.49 -0.06 -9.96
CA GLN A 15 8.82 1.09 -9.10
C GLN A 15 9.20 2.32 -9.93
N ALA A 16 9.97 2.18 -11.01
CA ALA A 16 10.37 3.30 -11.86
C ALA A 16 9.15 4.00 -12.48
N VAL A 17 8.19 3.23 -12.99
CA VAL A 17 6.93 3.77 -13.55
C VAL A 17 6.09 4.42 -12.44
N MET A 18 5.92 3.75 -11.30
CA MET A 18 5.17 4.30 -10.15
C MET A 18 5.77 5.61 -9.65
N ARG A 19 7.10 5.67 -9.49
CA ARG A 19 7.83 6.89 -9.09
C ARG A 19 7.60 8.04 -10.06
N ARG A 20 7.68 7.78 -11.37
CA ARG A 20 7.43 8.79 -12.40
C ARG A 20 6.03 9.40 -12.27
N LEU A 21 5.00 8.56 -12.16
CA LEU A 21 3.60 9.01 -12.06
C LEU A 21 3.33 9.77 -10.76
N LEU A 22 3.90 9.31 -9.65
CA LEU A 22 3.77 9.98 -8.36
C LEU A 22 4.53 11.30 -8.33
N ALA A 23 5.72 11.37 -8.91
CA ALA A 23 6.47 12.62 -8.99
C ALA A 23 5.74 13.69 -9.81
N ASP A 24 4.95 13.32 -10.83
CA ASP A 24 4.16 14.27 -11.62
C ASP A 24 3.03 14.93 -10.81
N ARG A 25 2.32 14.17 -9.96
CA ARG A 25 1.08 14.66 -9.29
C ARG A 25 1.17 14.83 -7.78
N PHE A 26 2.14 14.19 -7.15
CA PHE A 26 2.29 14.06 -5.71
C PHE A 26 3.70 14.45 -5.25
N TYR A 27 4.37 15.35 -5.98
CA TYR A 27 5.74 15.83 -5.70
C TYR A 27 5.95 16.47 -4.32
N THR A 28 4.86 16.88 -3.65
CA THR A 28 4.92 17.47 -2.30
C THR A 28 4.99 16.42 -1.19
N PHE A 29 4.75 15.14 -1.50
CA PHE A 29 4.77 14.04 -0.56
C PHE A 29 6.09 13.26 -0.64
N ASP A 30 6.56 12.80 0.51
CA ASP A 30 7.75 11.96 0.60
C ASP A 30 7.39 10.53 0.14
N LEU A 31 8.04 10.07 -0.93
CA LEU A 31 7.80 8.75 -1.51
C LEU A 31 8.75 7.71 -0.91
N ARG A 32 8.19 6.70 -0.26
CA ARG A 32 8.94 5.64 0.41
C ARG A 32 8.59 4.30 -0.20
N PHE A 33 9.57 3.67 -0.82
CA PHE A 33 9.44 2.35 -1.40
C PHE A 33 10.20 1.35 -0.56
N PHE A 34 9.61 0.18 -0.39
CA PHE A 34 10.17 -0.96 0.27
C PHE A 34 10.03 -2.15 -0.63
N ASP A 35 11.10 -2.92 -0.72
CA ASP A 35 11.19 -4.15 -1.49
C ASP A 35 11.13 -5.38 -0.57
N ASN A 36 10.74 -5.17 0.70
CA ASN A 36 10.58 -6.19 1.73
C ASN A 36 9.59 -5.73 2.81
N ALA A 37 8.87 -6.67 3.41
CA ALA A 37 7.87 -6.41 4.44
C ALA A 37 8.47 -5.96 5.79
N PRO A 38 9.57 -6.55 6.31
CA PRO A 38 10.15 -6.14 7.59
C PRO A 38 10.53 -4.66 7.66
N ASP A 39 11.19 -4.13 6.63
CA ASP A 39 11.60 -2.72 6.59
C ASP A 39 10.38 -1.80 6.44
N ALA A 40 9.39 -2.19 5.64
CA ALA A 40 8.14 -1.45 5.51
C ALA A 40 7.42 -1.36 6.87
N ILE A 41 7.36 -2.47 7.61
CA ILE A 41 6.77 -2.56 8.95
C ILE A 41 7.53 -1.67 9.94
N ALA A 42 8.86 -1.77 9.97
CA ALA A 42 9.70 -0.97 10.85
C ALA A 42 9.51 0.54 10.59
N PHE A 43 9.44 0.92 9.32
CA PHE A 43 9.19 2.30 8.92
C PHE A 43 7.78 2.78 9.33
N LEU A 44 6.75 1.99 9.03
CA LEU A 44 5.36 2.32 9.36
C LEU A 44 5.12 2.37 10.87
N ALA A 45 5.85 1.59 11.68
CA ALA A 45 5.76 1.65 13.14
C ALA A 45 6.06 3.05 13.70
N VAL A 46 6.91 3.81 13.01
CA VAL A 46 7.29 5.18 13.40
C VAL A 46 6.48 6.22 12.65
N HIS A 47 6.25 6.01 11.35
CA HIS A 47 5.78 7.06 10.45
C HIS A 47 4.31 6.98 10.06
N LEU A 48 3.55 5.99 10.54
CA LEU A 48 2.14 5.85 10.19
C LEU A 48 1.30 7.12 10.43
N PRO A 49 1.50 7.91 11.51
CA PRO A 49 0.74 9.17 11.71
C PRO A 49 0.97 10.22 10.61
N ASP A 50 2.10 10.17 9.90
CA ASP A 50 2.42 11.05 8.79
C ASP A 50 2.20 10.38 7.41
N THR A 51 1.62 9.18 7.36
CA THR A 51 1.38 8.45 6.12
C THR A 51 -0.02 8.74 5.59
N ILE A 52 -0.12 9.13 4.32
CA ILE A 52 -1.39 9.45 3.65
C ILE A 52 -1.89 8.35 2.72
N LEU A 53 -1.04 7.37 2.42
CA LEU A 53 -1.37 6.19 1.61
C LEU A 53 -0.35 5.08 1.88
N VAL A 54 -0.84 3.85 1.93
CA VAL A 54 0.00 2.65 1.78
C VAL A 54 -0.44 1.88 0.54
N ALA A 55 0.48 1.50 -0.35
CA ALA A 55 0.22 0.58 -1.44
C ALA A 55 0.99 -0.73 -1.22
N LEU A 56 0.32 -1.86 -1.40
CA LEU A 56 0.85 -3.19 -1.06
C LEU A 56 0.79 -4.14 -2.26
N ASP A 57 1.95 -4.57 -2.76
CA ASP A 57 2.07 -5.86 -3.42
C ASP A 57 2.17 -6.97 -2.36
N ASN A 58 1.68 -8.16 -2.70
CA ASN A 58 1.82 -9.33 -1.84
C ASN A 58 3.12 -10.10 -2.09
N ASP A 59 3.43 -10.34 -3.35
CA ASP A 59 4.38 -11.38 -3.75
C ASP A 59 5.76 -10.75 -3.97
N LEU A 60 6.59 -10.73 -2.92
CA LEU A 60 7.95 -10.18 -2.97
C LEU A 60 8.95 -11.30 -3.28
N ASP A 61 9.84 -11.07 -4.24
CA ASP A 61 10.83 -12.05 -4.69
C ASP A 61 11.90 -12.31 -3.62
N LEU A 62 12.40 -13.54 -3.60
CA LEU A 62 13.58 -13.90 -2.83
C LEU A 62 14.79 -13.12 -3.32
N LYS A 63 15.56 -12.52 -2.39
CA LYS A 63 16.82 -11.85 -2.74
C LYS A 63 18.03 -12.75 -2.49
N PRO A 64 19.12 -12.59 -3.26
CA PRO A 64 20.34 -13.35 -3.03
C PRO A 64 20.94 -13.05 -1.65
N GLY A 65 21.16 -14.09 -0.86
CA GLY A 65 21.86 -14.03 0.42
C GLY A 65 23.38 -14.21 0.28
N PRO A 66 24.14 -13.94 1.36
CA PRO A 66 25.61 -14.02 1.36
C PRO A 66 26.17 -15.41 0.99
N ASP A 67 25.40 -16.46 1.21
CA ASP A 67 25.76 -17.85 0.92
C ASP A 67 25.10 -18.39 -0.37
N GLY A 68 24.50 -17.51 -1.17
CA GLY A 68 23.75 -17.86 -2.36
C GLY A 68 22.36 -18.46 -2.09
N ARG A 69 21.92 -18.56 -0.83
CA ARG A 69 20.53 -18.93 -0.50
C ARG A 69 19.61 -17.73 -0.67
N GLY A 70 18.38 -17.97 -1.10
CA GLY A 70 17.35 -16.93 -1.16
C GLY A 70 16.96 -16.47 0.25
N ILE A 71 16.96 -15.16 0.47
CA ILE A 71 16.43 -14.53 1.69
C ILE A 71 14.97 -14.16 1.42
N ASP A 72 14.08 -14.69 2.26
CA ASP A 72 12.67 -14.34 2.29
C ASP A 72 12.50 -12.86 2.68
N GLN A 73 11.83 -12.09 1.81
CA GLN A 73 11.56 -10.67 2.01
C GLN A 73 10.23 -10.43 2.73
N GLY A 74 9.52 -11.50 3.08
CA GLY A 74 8.17 -11.44 3.63
C GLY A 74 7.12 -11.17 2.56
N GLU A 75 5.87 -11.00 3.00
CA GLU A 75 4.72 -10.82 2.13
C GLU A 75 3.99 -9.53 2.46
N GLY A 76 3.34 -8.90 1.47
CA GLY A 76 2.44 -7.77 1.71
C GLY A 76 1.37 -8.05 2.76
N ARG A 77 0.94 -9.32 2.88
CA ARG A 77 0.03 -9.77 3.93
C ARG A 77 0.53 -9.47 5.35
N GLN A 78 1.81 -9.63 5.62
CA GLN A 78 2.39 -9.30 6.94
C GLN A 78 2.28 -7.81 7.24
N VAL A 79 2.44 -6.95 6.21
CA VAL A 79 2.24 -5.50 6.34
C VAL A 79 0.77 -5.18 6.58
N ALA A 80 -0.15 -5.85 5.88
CA ALA A 80 -1.60 -5.68 6.10
C ALA A 80 -2.04 -6.09 7.50
N GLU A 81 -1.55 -7.22 8.02
CA GLU A 81 -1.81 -7.68 9.40
C GLU A 81 -1.26 -6.67 10.43
N PHE A 82 -0.05 -6.15 10.21
CA PHE A 82 0.53 -5.11 11.03
C PHE A 82 -0.35 -3.83 11.05
N LEU A 83 -0.87 -3.40 9.90
CA LEU A 83 -1.75 -2.23 9.81
C LEU A 83 -3.10 -2.50 10.50
N ALA A 84 -3.68 -3.69 10.31
CA ALA A 84 -4.95 -4.08 10.91
C ALA A 84 -4.90 -4.09 12.46
N ALA A 85 -3.73 -4.30 13.06
CA ALA A 85 -3.53 -4.18 14.51
C ALA A 85 -3.49 -2.73 15.04
N ARG A 86 -3.70 -1.72 14.17
CA ARG A 86 -3.60 -0.29 14.50
C ARG A 86 -4.86 0.47 14.09
N PRO A 87 -5.14 1.63 14.73
CA PRO A 87 -6.21 2.51 14.27
C PRO A 87 -6.00 2.91 12.80
N PRO A 88 -7.05 2.88 11.97
CA PRO A 88 -7.00 3.35 10.59
C PRO A 88 -6.48 4.78 10.47
N ALA A 89 -5.35 4.97 9.78
CA ALA A 89 -4.72 6.27 9.61
C ALA A 89 -4.86 6.82 8.18
N CYS A 90 -4.85 5.93 7.18
CA CYS A 90 -4.88 6.28 5.77
C CYS A 90 -5.55 5.17 4.94
N PRO A 91 -5.93 5.42 3.68
CA PRO A 91 -6.34 4.34 2.78
C PRO A 91 -5.17 3.41 2.41
N VAL A 92 -5.53 2.18 2.01
CA VAL A 92 -4.60 1.16 1.51
C VAL A 92 -4.99 0.75 0.08
N VAL A 93 -4.03 0.67 -0.83
CA VAL A 93 -4.19 0.16 -2.20
C VAL A 93 -3.46 -1.17 -2.34
N ILE A 94 -4.20 -2.26 -2.47
CA ILE A 94 -3.66 -3.60 -2.68
C ILE A 94 -3.50 -3.81 -4.18
N HIS A 95 -2.30 -4.16 -4.64
CA HIS A 95 -1.98 -4.43 -6.04
C HIS A 95 -1.25 -5.77 -6.18
N THR A 96 -1.99 -6.84 -6.42
CA THR A 96 -1.40 -8.17 -6.60
C THR A 96 -2.30 -9.03 -7.49
N THR A 97 -1.69 -9.96 -8.24
CA THR A 97 -2.40 -10.98 -9.02
C THR A 97 -2.85 -12.15 -8.14
N ASN A 98 -2.23 -12.32 -6.96
CA ASN A 98 -2.54 -13.34 -5.97
C ASN A 98 -3.90 -13.05 -5.31
N SER A 99 -4.97 -13.57 -5.92
CA SER A 99 -6.34 -13.32 -5.48
C SER A 99 -6.64 -13.80 -4.05
N PRO A 100 -6.18 -14.99 -3.61
CA PRO A 100 -6.30 -15.40 -2.20
C PRO A 100 -5.64 -14.42 -1.24
N ALA A 101 -4.40 -13.99 -1.52
CA ALA A 101 -3.69 -13.06 -0.64
C ALA A 101 -4.35 -11.68 -0.62
N ALA A 102 -4.78 -11.17 -1.78
CA ALA A 102 -5.56 -9.93 -1.86
C ALA A 102 -6.83 -9.99 -1.02
N GLY A 103 -7.56 -11.11 -1.07
CA GLY A 103 -8.75 -11.33 -0.26
C GLY A 103 -8.45 -11.33 1.25
N ALA A 104 -7.39 -12.03 1.66
CA ALA A 104 -6.96 -12.07 3.06
C ALA A 104 -6.54 -10.69 3.59
N MET A 105 -5.75 -9.94 2.81
CA MET A 105 -5.33 -8.58 3.16
C MET A 105 -6.53 -7.63 3.25
N GLU A 106 -7.43 -7.68 2.26
CA GLU A 106 -8.60 -6.84 2.23
C GLU A 106 -9.52 -7.10 3.42
N GLU A 107 -9.78 -8.37 3.75
CA GLU A 107 -10.61 -8.75 4.89
C GLU A 107 -10.00 -8.30 6.21
N ALA A 108 -8.70 -8.53 6.43
CA ALA A 108 -8.00 -8.12 7.65
C ALA A 108 -8.09 -6.60 7.86
N LEU A 109 -7.78 -5.83 6.81
CA LEU A 109 -7.83 -4.36 6.85
C LEU A 109 -9.25 -3.84 7.04
N ARG A 110 -10.24 -4.38 6.31
CA ARG A 110 -11.64 -3.93 6.40
C ARG A 110 -12.25 -4.26 7.76
N CYS A 111 -11.97 -5.44 8.33
CA CYS A 111 -12.40 -5.79 9.69
C CYS A 111 -11.84 -4.82 10.74
N ALA A 112 -10.64 -4.30 10.53
CA ALA A 112 -10.02 -3.27 11.36
C ALA A 112 -10.47 -1.83 11.01
N GLY A 113 -11.40 -1.65 10.08
CA GLY A 113 -11.95 -0.34 9.71
C GLY A 113 -11.13 0.46 8.69
N TRP A 114 -10.10 -0.13 8.10
CA TRP A 114 -9.29 0.51 7.06
C TRP A 114 -10.07 0.60 5.74
N LYS A 115 -9.82 1.68 4.99
CA LYS A 115 -10.34 1.84 3.63
C LYS A 115 -9.39 1.17 2.67
N THR A 116 -9.87 0.15 1.95
CA THR A 116 -9.08 -0.58 0.96
C THR A 116 -9.54 -0.24 -0.46
N ARG A 117 -8.62 -0.36 -1.40
CA ARG A 117 -8.91 -0.49 -2.84
C ARG A 117 -8.05 -1.63 -3.37
N ARG A 118 -8.61 -2.43 -4.26
CA ARG A 118 -7.89 -3.51 -4.93
C ARG A 118 -7.64 -3.15 -6.39
N VAL A 119 -6.45 -3.48 -6.87
CA VAL A 119 -6.01 -3.39 -8.26
C VAL A 119 -5.39 -4.75 -8.60
N ILE A 120 -5.63 -5.25 -9.81
CA ILE A 120 -5.07 -6.50 -10.29
C ILE A 120 -4.05 -6.14 -11.36
N PRO A 121 -2.75 -6.41 -11.17
CA PRO A 121 -1.75 -6.24 -12.22
C PRO A 121 -2.07 -7.05 -13.47
N PHE A 122 -1.88 -6.45 -14.64
CA PHE A 122 -2.07 -7.09 -15.95
C PHE A 122 -1.18 -6.42 -16.99
N ASP A 123 -0.85 -7.13 -18.08
CA ASP A 123 -0.10 -6.57 -19.21
C ASP A 123 1.19 -5.83 -18.78
N ASP A 124 1.99 -6.56 -17.97
CA ASP A 124 3.28 -6.15 -17.40
C ASP A 124 3.26 -4.86 -16.56
N MET A 125 3.18 -3.70 -17.22
CA MET A 125 3.19 -2.37 -16.61
C MET A 125 1.98 -1.50 -16.97
N ALA A 126 1.16 -1.87 -17.96
CA ALA A 126 0.05 -1.03 -18.43
C ALA A 126 -0.96 -0.71 -17.32
N TRP A 127 -1.20 -1.68 -16.44
CA TRP A 127 -2.06 -1.55 -15.26
C TRP A 127 -1.62 -0.44 -14.29
N ILE A 128 -0.33 -0.08 -14.26
CA ILE A 128 0.18 0.95 -13.35
C ILE A 128 -0.43 2.31 -13.70
N GLU A 129 -0.50 2.62 -14.99
CA GLU A 129 -1.06 3.88 -15.48
C GLU A 129 -2.59 3.87 -15.56
N SER A 130 -3.17 2.77 -16.04
CA SER A 130 -4.61 2.70 -16.30
C SER A 130 -5.45 2.48 -15.02
N ASP A 131 -4.90 1.75 -14.04
CA ASP A 131 -5.70 1.23 -12.92
C ASP A 131 -5.13 1.65 -11.57
N TRP A 132 -3.84 1.36 -11.33
CA TRP A 132 -3.18 1.63 -10.05
C TRP A 132 -3.10 3.11 -9.75
N PHE A 133 -2.57 3.92 -10.66
CA PHE A 133 -2.40 5.34 -10.42
C PHE A 133 -3.76 6.07 -10.23
N PRO A 134 -4.82 5.78 -11.01
CA PRO A 134 -6.16 6.26 -10.70
C PRO A 134 -6.71 5.77 -9.36
N ALA A 135 -6.39 4.56 -8.90
CA ALA A 135 -6.77 4.06 -7.57
C ALA A 135 -6.05 4.83 -6.45
N VAL A 136 -4.73 5.02 -6.57
CA VAL A 136 -3.89 5.84 -5.68
C VAL A 136 -4.42 7.25 -5.58
N ARG A 137 -4.67 7.90 -6.73
CA ARG A 137 -5.20 9.26 -6.76
C ARG A 137 -6.55 9.34 -6.05
N ARG A 138 -7.48 8.43 -6.36
CA ARG A 138 -8.81 8.38 -5.69
C ARG A 138 -8.73 8.04 -4.20
N ALA A 139 -7.67 7.39 -3.75
CA ALA A 139 -7.43 7.13 -2.33
C ALA A 139 -7.00 8.42 -1.62
N ILE A 140 -6.04 9.16 -2.19
CA ILE A 140 -5.50 10.40 -1.60
C ILE A 140 -6.50 11.57 -1.69
N VAL A 141 -7.08 11.82 -2.87
CA VAL A 141 -7.92 13.01 -3.12
C VAL A 141 -9.43 12.75 -2.97
N GLY A 142 -9.81 11.49 -2.72
CA GLY A 142 -11.21 11.09 -2.67
C GLY A 142 -11.97 11.82 -1.56
N PRO A 143 -13.28 12.11 -1.76
CA PRO A 143 -14.06 12.82 -0.76
C PRO A 143 -14.06 12.07 0.57
N VAL A 144 -13.66 12.75 1.64
CA VAL A 144 -13.89 12.28 3.01
C VAL A 144 -15.40 12.26 3.21
N ARG A 145 -16.04 11.09 3.10
CA ARG A 145 -17.41 10.93 3.58
C ARG A 145 -17.41 11.29 5.06
N LYS A 146 -17.97 12.45 5.42
CA LYS A 146 -18.23 12.83 6.82
C LYS A 146 -18.93 11.65 7.48
N ALA A 147 -18.41 11.21 8.62
CA ALA A 147 -19.10 10.25 9.46
C ALA A 147 -20.54 10.74 9.69
N ARG A 148 -21.53 9.88 9.47
CA ARG A 148 -22.92 10.18 9.83
C ARG A 148 -22.93 10.48 11.33
N GLN A 149 -23.25 11.72 11.70
CA GLN A 149 -23.59 12.02 13.09
C GLN A 149 -24.76 11.11 13.50
N PRO A 150 -24.72 10.49 14.68
CA PRO A 150 -25.88 9.77 15.19
C PRO A 150 -27.04 10.76 15.27
N ARG A 151 -28.18 10.38 14.67
CA ARG A 151 -29.41 11.15 14.81
C ARG A 151 -29.77 11.13 16.29
N SER A 152 -29.70 12.28 16.96
CA SER A 152 -30.40 12.51 18.21
C SER A 152 -31.88 12.25 17.93
N GLN A 153 -32.44 11.21 18.54
CA GLN A 153 -33.88 11.00 18.55
C GLN A 153 -34.53 12.03 19.49
N PRO A 154 -35.72 12.55 19.13
CA PRO A 154 -36.49 13.47 19.96
C PRO A 154 -37.08 12.80 21.20
#